data_AF-A0A2L0EHD1-F1
#
_entry.id   AF-A0A2L0EHD1-F1
#
_cell.length_a   1.000
_cell.length_b   1.000
_cell.length_c   1.000
_cell.angle_alpha   90.00
_cell.angle_beta   90.00
_cell.angle_gamma   90.00
#
_symmetry.space_group_name_H-M   'P 1'
#
loop_
_entity.id
_entity.type
_entity.pdbx_description
1 polymer ?
#
loop_
_entity_poly.entity_id
_entity_poly.type
_entity_poly.pdbx_seq_one_letter_code
_entity_poly.pdbx_strand_id
1 'polypeptide(L)'
;MVTSTTAVTSTTGGGVVTSSTTGGGTSPALELQYAVKEARASTNNVSFKLRIKNTGTESLELSDLKIRYWFTVDGFTSPLQSECDFSEVTCAGVTRTFSDTSGMYADHYLELGFTAAAGSIDPGDTGAHTELRIFTAAYNNLMQANDYSFDAAMTDWTPSPRVTVYHDGMLAWGTEP
;
A
#
# COMPACT_ATOMS: atom_id res chain seq x y z
N MET A 1 -21.55 -76.09 -26.52
CA MET A 1 -20.47 -75.27 -27.12
C MET A 1 -20.92 -73.82 -26.99
N VAL A 2 -20.36 -72.91 -26.20
CA VAL A 2 -19.05 -72.79 -25.53
C VAL A 2 -19.22 -71.71 -24.44
N THR A 3 -18.80 -72.04 -23.20
CA THR A 3 -18.15 -71.24 -22.12
C THR A 3 -18.63 -69.83 -21.77
N SER A 4 -18.92 -69.53 -20.50
CA SER A 4 -18.01 -69.24 -19.35
C SER A 4 -17.64 -67.77 -19.18
N THR A 5 -17.77 -67.36 -17.93
CA THR A 5 -17.25 -66.21 -17.18
C THR A 5 -15.86 -65.73 -17.60
N THR A 6 -15.61 -64.42 -17.58
CA THR A 6 -14.34 -63.86 -17.06
C THR A 6 -14.52 -62.41 -16.60
N ALA A 7 -14.18 -62.14 -15.34
CA ALA A 7 -13.83 -60.80 -14.87
C ALA A 7 -12.33 -60.59 -15.12
N VAL A 8 -11.92 -59.37 -15.47
CA VAL A 8 -10.50 -58.97 -15.46
C VAL A 8 -10.35 -57.60 -14.81
N THR A 9 -9.44 -57.55 -13.86
CA THR A 9 -8.96 -56.41 -13.07
C THR A 9 -7.74 -55.75 -13.73
N SER A 10 -7.53 -54.45 -13.44
CA SER A 10 -6.26 -53.69 -13.44
C SER A 10 -5.52 -53.45 -14.78
N THR A 11 -5.09 -52.23 -15.15
CA THR A 11 -3.98 -51.47 -14.54
C THR A 11 -3.88 -50.03 -15.11
N THR A 12 -3.49 -49.12 -14.22
CA THR A 12 -2.51 -48.01 -14.36
C THR A 12 -2.40 -47.24 -15.68
N GLY A 13 -2.74 -45.95 -15.61
CA GLY A 13 -2.30 -44.93 -16.57
C GLY A 13 -2.17 -43.59 -15.86
N GLY A 14 -1.00 -43.32 -15.29
CA GLY A 14 -0.68 -42.08 -14.58
C GLY A 14 -0.72 -40.89 -15.52
N GLY A 15 -1.77 -40.08 -15.40
CA GLY A 15 -1.73 -38.69 -15.81
C GLY A 15 -1.07 -37.91 -14.69
N VAL A 16 0.20 -37.56 -14.86
CA VAL A 16 0.85 -36.51 -14.06
C VAL A 16 0.07 -35.23 -14.32
N VAL A 17 -0.87 -34.91 -13.44
CA VAL A 17 -1.31 -33.53 -13.26
C VAL A 17 -0.10 -32.79 -12.73
N THR A 18 0.60 -32.10 -13.63
CA THR A 18 1.54 -31.04 -13.24
C THR A 18 0.73 -29.98 -12.54
N SER A 19 0.60 -30.13 -11.22
CA SER A 19 0.16 -29.08 -10.31
C SER A 19 1.18 -27.94 -10.43
N SER A 20 0.87 -26.96 -11.27
CA SER A 20 1.52 -25.66 -11.20
C SER A 20 1.07 -25.02 -9.90
N THR A 21 1.82 -25.25 -8.83
CA THR A 21 1.76 -24.45 -7.60
C THR A 21 2.25 -23.05 -7.95
N THR A 22 1.36 -22.23 -8.51
CA THR A 22 1.46 -20.79 -8.33
C THR A 22 1.11 -20.56 -6.87
N GLY A 23 2.10 -20.19 -6.06
CA GLY A 23 1.90 -19.85 -4.65
C GLY A 23 0.90 -18.70 -4.55
N GLY A 24 -0.38 -19.02 -4.38
CA GLY A 24 -1.43 -18.07 -4.07
C GLY A 24 -1.32 -17.71 -2.61
N GLY A 25 -0.41 -16.78 -2.29
CA GLY A 25 -0.53 -16.01 -1.07
C GLY A 25 -1.81 -15.18 -1.20
N THR A 26 -2.77 -15.40 -0.30
CA THR A 26 -3.94 -14.51 -0.20
C THR A 26 -3.43 -13.14 0.22
N SER A 27 -3.72 -12.09 -0.57
CA SER A 27 -3.40 -10.71 -0.18
C SER A 27 -4.07 -10.41 1.16
N PRO A 28 -3.36 -9.84 2.15
CA PRO A 28 -3.94 -9.58 3.46
C PRO A 28 -5.14 -8.65 3.35
N ALA A 29 -6.18 -8.93 4.15
CA ALA A 29 -7.31 -8.01 4.27
C ALA A 29 -6.91 -6.86 5.20
N LEU A 30 -6.66 -5.68 4.64
CA LEU A 30 -6.30 -4.48 5.39
C LEU A 30 -7.05 -3.27 4.85
N GLU A 31 -7.09 -2.20 5.64
CA GLU A 31 -7.65 -0.90 5.27
C GLU A 31 -6.62 0.19 5.56
N LEU A 32 -6.42 1.10 4.60
CA LEU A 32 -5.66 2.31 4.83
C LEU A 32 -6.56 3.47 5.22
N GLN A 33 -6.22 4.11 6.32
CA GLN A 33 -6.87 5.33 6.79
C GLN A 33 -5.94 6.54 6.62
N TYR A 34 -6.51 7.60 6.08
CA TYR A 34 -5.87 8.88 5.80
C TYR A 34 -6.52 9.98 6.64
N ALA A 35 -5.73 10.98 7.00
CA ALA A 35 -6.24 12.26 7.48
C ALA A 35 -5.36 13.40 6.94
N VAL A 36 -5.97 14.45 6.41
CA VAL A 36 -5.25 15.64 5.96
C VAL A 36 -4.76 16.45 7.16
N LYS A 37 -3.52 16.94 7.12
CA LYS A 37 -3.00 17.94 8.09
C LYS A 37 -2.94 19.33 7.48
N GLU A 38 -2.67 19.42 6.19
CA GLU A 38 -2.63 20.66 5.43
C GLU A 38 -3.71 20.65 4.35
N ALA A 39 -4.86 21.25 4.63
CA ALA A 39 -6.03 21.19 3.75
C ALA A 39 -6.07 22.30 2.68
N ARG A 40 -5.12 23.25 2.68
CA ARG A 40 -5.10 24.30 1.65
C ARG A 40 -4.81 23.70 0.28
N ALA A 41 -5.55 24.15 -0.73
CA ALA A 41 -5.37 23.68 -2.11
C ALA A 41 -3.95 23.88 -2.65
N SER A 42 -3.21 24.88 -2.13
CA SER A 42 -1.81 25.12 -2.49
C SER A 42 -0.96 25.37 -1.25
N THR A 43 0.19 24.71 -1.15
CA THR A 43 1.09 24.74 0.02
C THR A 43 2.51 24.35 -0.39
N ASN A 44 3.52 24.86 0.31
CA ASN A 44 4.90 24.37 0.20
C ASN A 44 5.24 23.25 1.19
N ASN A 45 4.25 22.79 1.96
CA ASN A 45 4.36 21.70 2.91
C ASN A 45 3.11 20.83 2.81
N VAL A 46 3.07 19.93 1.84
CA VAL A 46 2.00 18.92 1.72
C VAL A 46 2.10 18.05 2.96
N SER A 47 1.03 17.94 3.76
CA SER A 47 1.08 17.24 5.04
C SER A 47 -0.17 16.42 5.30
N PHE A 48 0.05 15.17 5.72
CA PHE A 48 -1.00 14.19 5.95
C PHE A 48 -0.58 13.15 6.97
N LYS A 49 -1.55 12.35 7.42
CA LYS A 49 -1.36 11.23 8.32
C LYS A 49 -1.86 9.95 7.68
N LEU A 50 -1.21 8.84 7.99
CA LEU A 50 -1.57 7.50 7.52
C LEU A 50 -1.53 6.50 8.68
N ARG A 51 -2.44 5.55 8.67
CA ARG A 51 -2.41 4.34 9.52
C ARG A 51 -3.12 3.18 8.83
N ILE A 52 -2.73 1.96 9.20
CA ILE A 52 -3.31 0.73 8.66
C ILE A 52 -4.21 0.11 9.72
N LYS A 53 -5.37 -0.38 9.30
CA LYS A 53 -6.21 -1.29 10.09
C LYS A 53 -6.08 -2.69 9.50
N ASN A 54 -5.75 -3.66 10.34
CA ASN A 54 -5.81 -5.06 9.95
C ASN A 54 -7.26 -5.53 10.03
N THR A 55 -7.85 -5.88 8.89
CA THR A 55 -9.24 -6.36 8.79
C THR A 55 -9.31 -7.88 8.56
N GLY A 56 -8.16 -8.54 8.52
CA GLY A 56 -8.02 -9.97 8.32
C GLY A 56 -8.05 -10.74 9.64
N THR A 57 -7.63 -12.00 9.55
CA THR A 57 -7.61 -12.94 10.67
C THR A 57 -6.21 -13.32 11.15
N GLU A 58 -5.18 -12.89 10.43
CA GLU A 58 -3.76 -13.15 10.73
C GLU A 58 -3.07 -11.83 11.10
N SER A 59 -2.01 -11.91 11.91
CA SER A 59 -1.19 -10.74 12.24
C SER A 59 -0.49 -10.21 10.98
N LEU A 60 -0.39 -8.89 10.87
CA LEU A 60 0.14 -8.19 9.70
C LEU A 60 1.46 -7.50 10.04
N GLU A 61 2.58 -8.06 9.58
CA GLU A 61 3.89 -7.45 9.76
C GLU A 61 4.03 -6.18 8.89
N LEU A 62 4.38 -5.06 9.50
CA LEU A 62 4.50 -3.79 8.78
C LEU A 62 5.66 -3.80 7.78
N SER A 63 6.72 -4.58 8.04
CA SER A 63 7.88 -4.68 7.15
C SER A 63 7.54 -5.22 5.76
N ASP A 64 6.44 -5.95 5.65
CA ASP A 64 5.98 -6.56 4.40
C ASP A 64 5.12 -5.59 3.57
N LEU A 65 4.83 -4.42 4.15
CA LEU A 65 3.99 -3.39 3.56
C LEU A 65 4.79 -2.26 2.89
N LYS A 66 4.24 -1.79 1.77
CA LYS A 66 4.52 -0.48 1.18
C LYS A 66 3.24 0.34 1.08
N ILE A 67 3.32 1.65 1.27
CA ILE A 67 2.19 2.57 1.08
C ILE A 67 2.58 3.63 0.07
N ARG A 68 1.73 3.93 -0.92
CA ARG A 68 1.98 4.98 -1.92
C ARG A 68 0.96 6.10 -1.82
N TYR A 69 1.46 7.32 -1.62
CA TYR A 69 0.71 8.56 -1.75
C TYR A 69 1.04 9.18 -3.11
N TRP A 70 0.03 9.31 -3.97
CA TRP A 70 0.11 9.72 -5.37
C TRP A 70 -0.21 11.21 -5.53
N PHE A 71 0.65 11.94 -6.22
CA PHE A 71 0.55 13.39 -6.31
C PHE A 71 1.20 13.90 -7.61
N THR A 72 1.00 15.18 -7.90
CA THR A 72 1.71 15.86 -8.98
C THR A 72 2.79 16.80 -8.43
N VAL A 73 3.93 16.90 -9.12
CA VAL A 73 4.99 17.86 -8.78
C VAL A 73 4.78 19.22 -9.45
N ASP A 74 3.65 19.41 -10.14
CA ASP A 74 3.26 20.64 -10.84
C ASP A 74 4.29 21.17 -11.85
N GLY A 75 5.10 20.26 -12.42
CA GLY A 75 6.17 20.61 -13.35
C GLY A 75 7.42 21.24 -12.72
N PHE A 76 7.51 21.31 -11.38
CA PHE A 76 8.74 21.74 -10.70
C PHE A 76 9.84 20.68 -10.82
N THR A 77 11.08 21.15 -11.01
CA THR A 77 12.27 20.27 -11.19
C THR A 77 13.20 20.27 -9.97
N SER A 78 12.90 21.10 -8.96
CA SER A 78 13.60 21.09 -7.69
C SER A 78 13.43 19.74 -6.99
N PRO A 79 14.49 19.15 -6.40
CA PRO A 79 14.40 17.85 -5.76
C PRO A 79 13.28 17.77 -4.72
N LEU A 80 12.56 16.65 -4.71
CA LEU A 80 11.57 16.34 -3.67
C LEU A 80 12.25 15.94 -2.37
N GLN A 81 11.67 16.36 -1.26
CA GLN A 81 12.09 16.00 0.09
C GLN A 81 10.86 15.56 0.90
N SER A 82 11.08 14.63 1.83
CA SER A 82 10.03 14.19 2.75
C SER A 82 10.55 14.01 4.16
N GLU A 83 9.77 14.51 5.12
CA GLU A 83 10.03 14.35 6.54
C GLU A 83 8.93 13.52 7.20
N CYS A 84 9.33 12.72 8.18
CA CYS A 84 8.42 12.15 9.16
C CYS A 84 8.41 13.09 10.35
N ASP A 85 7.29 13.79 10.55
CA ASP A 85 7.15 14.71 11.69
C ASP A 85 6.87 13.95 12.98
N PHE A 86 6.14 12.84 12.89
CA PHE A 86 5.76 12.00 14.00
C PHE A 86 5.44 10.57 13.54
N SER A 87 5.76 9.57 14.36
CA SER A 87 5.31 8.20 14.16
C SER A 87 5.31 7.44 15.48
N GLU A 88 4.26 6.68 15.75
CA GLU A 88 4.16 5.83 16.94
C GLU A 88 5.13 4.64 16.89
N VAL A 89 5.57 4.23 15.68
CA VAL A 89 6.63 3.20 15.46
C VAL A 89 8.04 3.80 15.31
N THR A 90 8.20 5.09 15.61
CA THR A 90 9.39 5.93 15.37
C THR A 90 9.60 6.30 13.90
N CYS A 91 10.03 7.55 13.67
CA CYS A 91 10.34 8.03 12.32
C CYS A 91 11.55 7.35 11.66
N ALA A 92 12.45 6.77 12.46
CA ALA A 92 13.54 5.93 11.96
C ALA A 92 13.05 4.58 11.44
N GLY A 93 11.89 4.12 11.94
CA GLY A 93 11.23 2.90 11.48
C GLY A 93 10.52 3.03 10.13
N VAL A 94 10.36 4.25 9.61
CA VAL A 94 9.63 4.55 8.36
C VAL A 94 10.59 5.01 7.28
N THR A 95 10.76 4.22 6.22
CA THR A 95 11.52 4.60 5.03
C THR A 95 10.66 5.41 4.08
N ARG A 96 11.24 6.38 3.36
CA ARG A 96 10.54 7.30 2.45
C ARG A 96 11.32 7.41 1.16
N THR A 97 10.70 7.09 0.03
CA THR A 97 11.33 7.19 -1.30
C THR A 97 10.36 7.77 -2.31
N PHE A 98 10.85 8.63 -3.20
CA PHE A 98 10.05 9.14 -4.32
C PHE A 98 10.30 8.32 -5.58
N SER A 99 9.29 8.22 -6.43
CA SER A 99 9.41 7.63 -7.76
C SER A 99 8.43 8.30 -8.72
N ASP A 100 8.82 8.35 -9.99
CA ASP A 100 8.01 8.89 -11.06
C ASP A 100 6.93 7.87 -11.45
N THR A 101 5.77 8.37 -11.90
CA THR A 101 4.67 7.56 -12.43
C THR A 101 3.94 8.32 -13.53
N SER A 102 3.01 7.64 -14.20
CA SER A 102 2.06 8.27 -15.11
C SER A 102 0.65 7.78 -14.77
N GLY A 103 -0.20 8.67 -14.27
CA GLY A 103 -1.58 8.36 -13.93
C GLY A 103 -2.44 9.61 -13.91
N MET A 104 -3.75 9.42 -13.76
CA MET A 104 -4.65 10.56 -13.62
C MET A 104 -4.35 11.29 -12.31
N TYR A 105 -4.01 12.59 -12.40
CA TYR A 105 -3.66 13.41 -11.23
C TYR A 105 -2.45 12.88 -10.43
N ALA A 106 -1.52 12.18 -11.11
CA ALA A 106 -0.29 11.70 -10.51
C ALA A 106 0.85 11.65 -11.55
N ASP A 107 1.96 12.32 -11.24
CA ASP A 107 3.23 12.15 -11.94
C ASP A 107 4.35 11.64 -11.01
N HIS A 108 4.11 11.62 -9.70
CA HIS A 108 5.00 11.04 -8.70
C HIS A 108 4.18 10.28 -7.64
N TYR A 109 4.87 9.44 -6.87
CA TYR A 109 4.39 8.98 -5.57
C TYR A 109 5.48 9.04 -4.50
N LEU A 110 5.07 9.28 -3.26
CA LEU A 110 5.87 8.98 -2.08
C LEU A 110 5.55 7.53 -1.67
N GLU A 111 6.54 6.66 -1.71
CA GLU A 111 6.45 5.31 -1.15
C GLU A 111 7.02 5.28 0.26
N LEU A 112 6.19 4.80 1.18
CA LEU A 112 6.58 4.43 2.52
C LEU A 112 6.90 2.96 2.57
N GLY A 113 7.89 2.62 3.38
CA GLY A 113 8.11 1.27 3.86
C GLY A 113 8.43 1.29 5.34
N PHE A 114 8.43 0.11 5.94
CA PHE A 114 8.68 -0.03 7.37
C PHE A 114 9.84 -0.98 7.61
N THR A 115 10.65 -0.67 8.62
CA THR A 115 11.66 -1.61 9.10
C THR A 115 11.02 -2.62 10.05
N ALA A 116 11.70 -3.73 10.33
CA ALA A 116 11.23 -4.72 11.30
C ALA A 116 10.94 -4.14 12.71
N ALA A 117 11.55 -3.00 13.06
CA ALA A 117 11.28 -2.31 14.32
C ALA A 117 9.87 -1.72 14.41
N ALA A 118 9.14 -1.63 13.28
CA ALA A 118 7.75 -1.19 13.27
C ALA A 118 6.78 -2.25 13.82
N GLY A 119 7.19 -3.52 13.88
CA GLY A 119 6.37 -4.62 14.39
C GLY A 119 5.17 -4.94 13.51
N SER A 120 4.12 -5.46 14.13
CA SER A 120 2.92 -5.96 13.46
C SER A 120 1.63 -5.35 14.00
N ILE A 121 0.55 -5.55 13.24
CA ILE A 121 -0.81 -5.19 13.61
C ILE A 121 -1.62 -6.48 13.79
N ASP A 122 -2.12 -6.70 15.00
CA ASP A 122 -2.95 -7.86 15.30
C ASP A 122 -4.30 -7.84 14.56
N PRO A 123 -4.94 -9.01 14.35
CA PRO A 123 -6.23 -9.09 13.68
C PRO A 123 -7.30 -8.18 14.31
N GLY A 124 -7.92 -7.33 13.51
CA GLY A 124 -8.96 -6.38 13.95
C GLY A 124 -8.45 -5.06 14.50
N ASP A 125 -7.15 -4.96 14.80
CA ASP A 125 -6.56 -3.76 15.39
C ASP A 125 -6.19 -2.71 14.34
N THR A 126 -6.06 -1.47 14.82
CA THR A 126 -5.51 -0.36 14.04
C THR A 126 -4.09 -0.11 14.51
N GLY A 127 -3.15 -0.17 13.58
CA GLY A 127 -1.74 0.05 13.85
C GLY A 127 -1.39 1.50 14.16
N ALA A 128 -0.13 1.68 14.50
CA ALA A 128 0.52 2.96 14.67
C ALA A 128 0.29 3.90 13.48
N HIS A 129 0.09 5.17 13.76
CA HIS A 129 0.02 6.20 12.73
C HIS A 129 1.35 6.90 12.50
N THR A 130 1.50 7.44 11.30
CA THR A 130 2.65 8.24 10.87
C THR A 130 2.17 9.54 10.24
N GLU A 131 2.80 10.65 10.61
CA GLU A 131 2.58 11.97 10.05
C GLU A 131 3.76 12.37 9.16
N LEU A 132 3.43 12.81 7.95
CA LEU A 132 4.41 13.06 6.90
C LEU A 132 4.29 14.46 6.35
N ARG A 133 5.41 14.95 5.81
CA ARG A 133 5.47 16.11 4.94
C ARG A 133 6.18 15.80 3.63
N ILE A 134 5.70 16.40 2.55
CA ILE A 134 6.36 16.46 1.24
C ILE A 134 6.56 17.94 0.91
N PHE A 135 7.75 18.29 0.43
CA PHE A 135 8.10 19.63 -0.03
C PHE A 135 9.19 19.53 -1.10
N THR A 136 9.35 20.57 -1.90
CA THR A 136 10.51 20.67 -2.80
C THR A 136 11.66 21.36 -2.08
N ALA A 137 12.90 21.09 -2.48
CA ALA A 137 14.09 21.73 -1.90
C ALA A 137 14.09 23.28 -2.06
N ALA A 138 13.34 23.79 -3.04
CA ALA A 138 13.14 25.22 -3.27
C ALA A 138 11.89 25.78 -2.55
N TYR A 139 11.17 24.94 -1.79
CA TYR A 139 9.91 25.28 -1.11
C TYR A 139 8.87 25.91 -2.03
N ASN A 140 8.75 25.39 -3.25
CA ASN A 140 7.67 25.77 -4.16
C ASN A 140 6.32 25.35 -3.55
N ASN A 141 5.28 26.14 -3.82
CA ASN A 141 3.93 25.73 -3.49
C ASN A 141 3.46 24.69 -4.51
N LEU A 142 3.18 23.48 -4.04
CA LEU A 142 2.48 22.43 -4.79
C LEU A 142 0.96 22.67 -4.74
N MET A 143 0.23 22.18 -5.72
CA MET A 143 -1.22 22.31 -5.88
C MET A 143 -1.94 21.02 -5.44
N GLN A 144 -2.05 20.78 -4.13
CA GLN A 144 -2.72 19.58 -3.60
C GLN A 144 -4.11 19.26 -4.20
N ALA A 145 -4.87 20.28 -4.62
CA ALA A 145 -6.20 20.07 -5.21
C ALA A 145 -6.19 19.30 -6.55
N ASN A 146 -5.04 19.15 -7.20
CA ASN A 146 -4.87 18.33 -8.41
C ASN A 146 -4.15 17.00 -8.14
N ASP A 147 -3.96 16.62 -6.87
CA ASP A 147 -3.29 15.37 -6.48
C ASP A 147 -4.30 14.23 -6.33
N TYR A 148 -3.97 13.06 -6.86
CA TYR A 148 -4.82 11.87 -6.79
C TYR A 148 -5.14 11.45 -5.35
N SER A 149 -4.15 11.44 -4.46
CA SER A 149 -4.33 11.00 -3.07
C SER A 149 -4.91 12.04 -2.13
N PHE A 150 -4.95 13.31 -2.53
CA PHE A 150 -5.36 14.39 -1.64
C PHE A 150 -6.88 14.46 -1.46
N ASP A 151 -7.30 14.66 -0.22
CA ASP A 151 -8.69 14.97 0.11
C ASP A 151 -8.77 15.98 1.27
N ALA A 152 -9.10 17.23 0.94
CA ALA A 152 -9.23 18.30 1.92
C ALA A 152 -10.37 18.06 2.94
N ALA A 153 -11.34 17.19 2.63
CA ALA A 153 -12.48 16.93 3.49
C ALA A 153 -12.21 15.81 4.53
N MET A 154 -11.19 14.98 4.31
CA MET A 154 -10.82 13.90 5.24
C MET A 154 -9.98 14.45 6.40
N THR A 155 -10.57 15.31 7.24
CA THR A 155 -9.90 15.95 8.39
C THR A 155 -9.71 15.02 9.60
N ASP A 156 -10.44 13.91 9.62
CA ASP A 156 -10.33 12.83 10.59
C ASP A 156 -9.99 11.52 9.87
N TRP A 157 -9.54 10.52 10.63
CA TRP A 157 -9.17 9.20 10.12
C TRP A 157 -10.29 8.58 9.28
N THR A 158 -10.10 8.55 7.97
CA THR A 158 -11.08 8.09 7.00
C THR A 158 -10.45 7.06 6.08
N PRO A 159 -11.11 5.94 5.76
CA PRO A 159 -10.63 4.99 4.77
C PRO A 159 -10.45 5.72 3.42
N SER A 160 -9.23 5.71 2.87
CA SER A 160 -8.96 6.35 1.58
C SER A 160 -8.64 5.29 0.52
N PRO A 161 -9.47 5.16 -0.54
CA PRO A 161 -9.14 4.28 -1.65
C PRO A 161 -8.08 4.86 -2.58
N ARG A 162 -7.74 6.16 -2.43
CA ARG A 162 -6.82 6.90 -3.31
C ARG A 162 -5.39 6.95 -2.79
N VAL A 163 -5.10 6.30 -1.68
CA VAL A 163 -3.74 6.01 -1.21
C VAL A 163 -3.64 4.49 -1.16
N THR A 164 -2.62 3.92 -1.78
CA THR A 164 -2.56 2.46 -2.01
C THR A 164 -1.61 1.77 -1.07
N VAL A 165 -1.88 0.50 -0.77
CA VAL A 165 -1.03 -0.35 0.06
C VAL A 165 -0.69 -1.60 -0.71
N TYR A 166 0.56 -2.03 -0.60
CA TYR A 166 1.08 -3.25 -1.19
C TYR A 166 1.60 -4.16 -0.09
N HIS A 167 1.35 -5.46 -0.22
CA HIS A 167 1.95 -6.50 0.60
C HIS A 167 2.79 -7.39 -0.32
N ASP A 168 4.08 -7.55 -0.02
CA ASP A 168 5.04 -8.27 -0.86
C ASP A 168 5.02 -7.82 -2.34
N GLY A 169 4.79 -6.52 -2.56
CA GLY A 169 4.73 -5.91 -3.90
C GLY A 169 3.42 -6.12 -4.65
N MET A 170 2.44 -6.84 -4.10
CA MET A 170 1.09 -6.97 -4.67
C MET A 170 0.14 -5.97 -4.04
N LEU A 171 -0.74 -5.34 -4.86
CA LEU A 171 -1.75 -4.41 -4.36
C LEU A 171 -2.70 -5.12 -3.37
N ALA A 172 -2.78 -4.58 -2.16
CA ALA A 172 -3.61 -5.09 -1.07
C ALA A 172 -4.76 -4.14 -0.72
N TRP A 173 -4.61 -2.84 -0.96
CA TRP A 173 -5.66 -1.84 -0.73
C TRP A 173 -5.59 -0.66 -1.70
N GLY A 174 -6.77 -0.13 -2.02
CA GLY A 174 -6.94 1.10 -2.81
C GLY A 174 -6.98 0.85 -4.31
N THR A 175 -6.89 1.93 -5.07
CA THR A 175 -6.85 1.93 -6.54
C THR A 175 -5.70 2.82 -6.97
N GLU A 176 -4.87 2.33 -7.90
CA GLU A 176 -3.80 3.12 -8.51
C GLU A 176 -4.41 4.17 -9.48
N PRO A 177 -3.76 5.34 -9.68
CA PRO A 177 -4.20 6.38 -10.61
C PRO A 177 -4.13 6.00 -12.10
#